data_AF-A0A7S1X3Y4-F1
#
_entry.id   AF-A0A7S1X3Y4-F1
#
_cell.length_a   1.000
_cell.length_b   1.000
_cell.length_c   1.000
_cell.angle_alpha   90.00
_cell.angle_beta   90.00
_cell.angle_gamma   90.00
#
_symmetry.space_group_name_H-M   'P 1'
#
loop_
_entity.id
_entity.type
_entity.pdbx_description
1 polymer ?
#
loop_
_entity_poly.entity_id
_entity_poly.type
_entity_poly.pdbx_seq_one_letter_code
_entity_poly.pdbx_strand_id
1 'polypeptide(L)'
;QLRLWHDGSGRQPHWFVEGVTVECEKNGRQFVFPCRQWFSTQVGDARICRTLYVGRFGKPTSYEIKVFTSNLRGAGTDANVHIVLHGDRATSGRHILSSGPDDFERGARNEFVVEDIDVGQLRAVVVGHDNTGA
;
A
#
# COMPACT_ATOMS: atom_id res chain seq x y z
N GLN A 1 13.03 -3.03 -14.15
CA GLN A 1 12.69 -2.17 -12.99
C GLN A 1 12.86 -0.71 -13.39
N LEU A 2 12.01 0.19 -12.89
CA LEU A 2 12.09 1.64 -13.07
C LEU A 2 12.08 2.28 -11.67
N ARG A 3 13.04 3.14 -11.36
CA ARG A 3 13.06 3.89 -10.10
C ARG A 3 12.50 5.29 -10.35
N LEU A 4 11.37 5.61 -9.70
CA LEU A 4 10.73 6.92 -9.77
C LEU A 4 10.91 7.64 -8.43
N TRP A 5 11.21 8.94 -8.45
CA TRP A 5 11.32 9.78 -7.26
C TRP A 5 11.21 11.27 -7.59
N HIS A 6 10.97 12.10 -6.57
CA HIS A 6 11.13 13.56 -6.63
C HIS A 6 11.85 14.05 -5.36
N ASP A 7 12.35 15.28 -5.38
CA ASP A 7 13.20 15.87 -4.32
C ASP A 7 12.42 16.49 -3.14
N GLY A 8 11.09 16.40 -3.15
CA GLY A 8 10.24 16.99 -2.12
C GLY A 8 10.18 18.53 -2.13
N SER A 9 10.77 19.20 -3.12
CA SER A 9 10.80 20.66 -3.16
C SER A 9 9.51 21.29 -3.71
N GLY A 10 9.25 22.55 -3.36
CA GLY A 10 8.04 23.29 -3.75
C GLY A 10 6.99 23.37 -2.64
N ARG A 11 5.91 24.12 -2.89
CA ARG A 11 4.87 24.39 -1.89
C ARG A 11 3.93 23.19 -1.63
N GLN A 12 3.69 22.37 -2.65
CA GLN A 12 2.79 21.21 -2.59
C GLN A 12 3.40 20.05 -3.38
N PRO A 13 4.47 19.43 -2.87
CA PRO A 13 5.23 18.40 -3.58
C PRO A 13 4.52 17.03 -3.54
N HIS A 14 3.20 17.00 -3.68
CA HIS A 14 2.40 15.78 -3.67
C HIS A 14 2.11 15.36 -5.10
N TRP A 15 2.56 14.17 -5.48
CA TRP A 15 2.37 13.69 -6.84
C TRP A 15 1.77 12.30 -6.85
N PHE A 16 0.52 12.18 -7.28
CA PHE A 16 -0.07 10.88 -7.54
C PHE A 16 0.34 10.37 -8.92
N VAL A 17 0.98 9.21 -8.96
CA VAL A 17 1.40 8.56 -10.20
C VAL A 17 0.53 7.34 -10.43
N GLU A 18 -0.26 7.35 -11.51
CA GLU A 18 -1.03 6.17 -11.92
C GLU A 18 -0.14 5.07 -12.49
N GLY A 19 0.83 5.42 -13.33
CA GLY A 19 1.85 4.53 -13.86
C GLY A 19 2.74 5.22 -14.87
N VAL A 20 3.78 4.52 -15.32
CA VAL A 20 4.71 4.98 -16.36
C VAL A 20 4.65 4.03 -17.56
N THR A 21 4.63 4.60 -18.75
CA THR A 21 4.66 3.84 -20.00
C THR A 21 5.92 4.21 -20.78
N VAL A 22 6.64 3.21 -21.28
CA VAL A 22 7.85 3.40 -22.10
C VAL A 22 7.64 2.69 -23.43
N GLU A 23 7.75 3.40 -24.55
CA GLU A 23 7.62 2.84 -25.89
C GLU A 23 8.96 2.90 -26.63
N CYS A 24 9.32 1.82 -27.32
CA CYS A 24 10.50 1.76 -28.16
C CYS A 24 10.14 2.14 -29.61
N GLU A 25 10.51 3.34 -30.04
CA GLU A 25 10.19 3.86 -31.38
C GLU A 25 10.67 2.96 -32.53
N LYS A 26 11.75 2.20 -32.34
CA LYS A 26 12.30 1.30 -33.37
C LYS A 26 11.40 0.12 -33.70
N ASN A 27 10.63 -0.37 -32.74
CA ASN A 27 9.85 -1.61 -32.89
C ASN A 27 8.43 -1.53 -32.30
N GLY A 28 7.99 -0.35 -31.84
CA GLY A 28 6.68 -0.12 -31.23
C GLY A 28 6.45 -0.85 -29.90
N ARG A 29 7.49 -1.45 -29.30
CA ARG A 29 7.33 -2.24 -28.08
C ARG A 29 7.06 -1.32 -26.89
N GLN A 30 5.92 -1.53 -26.25
CA GLN A 30 5.50 -0.80 -25.06
C GLN A 30 5.78 -1.59 -23.77
N PHE A 31 6.24 -0.91 -22.73
CA PHE A 31 6.42 -1.40 -21.37
C PHE A 31 5.59 -0.55 -20.43
N VAL A 32 4.79 -1.19 -19.58
CA VAL A 32 3.94 -0.50 -18.62
C VAL A 32 4.46 -0.78 -17.21
N PHE A 33 4.50 0.26 -16.39
CA PHE A 33 4.91 0.24 -14.98
C PHE A 33 3.78 0.85 -14.16
N PRO A 34 2.76 0.05 -13.77
CA PRO A 34 1.67 0.57 -12.97
C PRO A 34 2.16 0.99 -11.57
N CYS A 35 1.55 2.02 -10.99
CA CYS A 35 1.95 2.55 -9.69
C CYS A 35 0.76 2.84 -8.78
N ARG A 36 -0.20 3.68 -9.22
CA ARG A 36 -1.37 4.18 -8.46
C ARG A 36 -1.06 4.62 -7.03
N GLN A 37 0.03 5.37 -6.83
CA GLN A 37 0.47 5.79 -5.50
C GLN A 37 0.84 7.26 -5.44
N TRP A 38 0.68 7.84 -4.24
CA TRP A 38 1.22 9.15 -3.91
C TRP A 38 2.74 9.06 -3.72
N PHE A 39 3.43 10.05 -4.27
CA PHE A 39 4.81 10.39 -3.96
C PHE A 39 4.75 11.67 -3.12
N SER A 40 4.84 11.50 -1.81
CA SER A 40 4.65 12.57 -0.82
C SER A 40 5.20 12.12 0.53
N THR A 41 5.73 13.05 1.32
CA THR A 41 6.08 12.80 2.73
C THR A 41 4.90 12.96 3.68
N GLN A 42 3.78 13.51 3.21
CA GLN A 42 2.63 13.88 4.06
C GLN A 42 1.33 13.15 3.70
N VAL A 43 1.24 12.58 2.48
CA VAL A 43 0.03 11.96 1.94
C VAL A 43 0.35 10.54 1.48
N GLY A 44 -0.62 9.63 1.60
CA GLY A 44 -0.44 8.22 1.22
C GLY A 44 0.34 7.42 2.25
N ASP A 45 1.43 6.80 1.81
CA ASP A 45 2.34 5.97 2.63
C ASP A 45 3.63 6.72 3.04
N ALA A 46 3.65 8.05 2.89
CA ALA A 46 4.77 8.91 3.24
C ALA A 46 6.09 8.62 2.48
N ARG A 47 6.02 8.04 1.27
CA ARG A 47 7.20 7.77 0.43
C ARG A 47 7.25 8.68 -0.79
N ILE A 48 8.46 9.14 -1.13
CA ILE A 48 8.75 9.96 -2.32
C ILE A 48 9.61 9.21 -3.36
N CYS A 49 9.88 7.93 -3.15
CA CYS A 49 10.69 7.09 -4.05
C CYS A 49 10.12 5.67 -4.11
N ARG A 50 10.04 5.10 -5.31
CA ARG A 50 9.58 3.73 -5.54
C ARG A 50 10.38 3.04 -6.65
N THR A 51 10.53 1.73 -6.52
CA THR A 51 10.94 0.85 -7.62
C THR A 51 9.68 0.20 -8.20
N LEU A 52 9.41 0.46 -9.47
CA LEU A 52 8.31 -0.10 -10.24
C LEU A 52 8.81 -1.25 -11.11
N TYR A 53 7.97 -2.26 -11.31
CA TYR A 53 8.27 -3.40 -12.16
C TYR A 53 7.37 -3.39 -13.38
N VAL A 54 7.83 -4.07 -14.44
CA VAL A 54 7.02 -4.21 -15.67
C VAL A 54 5.76 -4.99 -15.30
N GLY A 55 4.62 -4.45 -15.68
CA GLY A 55 3.31 -5.04 -15.42
C GLY A 55 2.32 -4.66 -16.50
N ARG A 56 1.04 -4.72 -16.14
CA ARG A 56 -0.08 -4.26 -16.97
C ARG A 56 -1.04 -3.50 -16.08
N PHE A 57 -1.71 -2.48 -16.61
CA PHE A 57 -2.91 -1.97 -15.97
C PHE A 57 -3.94 -3.09 -16.02
N GLY A 58 -4.39 -3.55 -14.85
CA GLY A 58 -5.31 -4.66 -14.71
C GLY A 58 -6.34 -4.35 -13.65
N LYS A 59 -7.33 -5.24 -13.52
CA LYS A 59 -8.24 -5.19 -12.38
C LYS A 59 -7.41 -5.27 -11.08
N PRO A 60 -7.81 -4.55 -10.03
CA PRO A 60 -7.22 -4.72 -8.70
C PRO A 60 -7.23 -6.20 -8.30
N THR A 61 -6.22 -6.58 -7.53
CA THR A 61 -6.16 -7.87 -6.85
C THR A 61 -6.70 -7.69 -5.44
N SER A 62 -7.62 -8.57 -5.04
CA SER A 62 -8.17 -8.60 -3.69
C SER A 62 -7.27 -9.45 -2.80
N TYR A 63 -6.94 -8.95 -1.61
CA TYR A 63 -6.15 -9.62 -0.59
C TYR A 63 -7.00 -9.77 0.68
N GLU A 64 -7.17 -11.01 1.13
CA GLU A 64 -7.79 -11.30 2.43
C GLU A 64 -6.75 -11.12 3.53
N ILE A 65 -7.05 -10.24 4.49
CA ILE A 65 -6.20 -9.95 5.65
C ILE A 65 -6.93 -10.45 6.90
N LYS A 66 -6.29 -11.35 7.66
CA LYS A 66 -6.80 -11.81 8.96
C LYS A 66 -5.88 -11.33 10.07
N VAL A 67 -6.42 -10.62 11.03
CA VAL A 67 -5.68 -10.11 12.19
C VAL A 67 -6.16 -10.83 13.45
N PHE A 68 -5.22 -11.28 14.27
CA PHE A 68 -5.47 -12.03 15.50
C PHE A 68 -4.91 -11.23 16.67
N THR A 69 -5.79 -10.66 17.49
CA THR A 69 -5.39 -9.98 18.73
C THR A 69 -5.36 -10.99 19.88
N SER A 70 -4.28 -10.98 20.66
CA SER A 70 -4.14 -11.92 21.79
C SER A 70 -5.18 -11.67 22.88
N ASN A 71 -5.41 -12.67 23.74
CA ASN A 71 -6.29 -12.53 24.89
C ASN A 71 -5.57 -12.00 26.16
N LEU A 72 -4.41 -11.35 26.01
CA LEU A 72 -3.71 -10.71 27.13
C LEU A 72 -4.42 -9.41 27.55
N ARG A 73 -4.34 -9.06 28.84
CA ARG A 73 -4.91 -7.80 29.35
C ARG A 73 -4.22 -6.61 28.67
N GLY A 74 -5.01 -5.71 28.09
CA GLY A 74 -4.51 -4.52 27.39
C GLY A 74 -3.96 -4.76 25.99
N ALA A 75 -4.28 -5.90 25.36
CA ALA A 75 -3.82 -6.22 24.01
C ALA A 75 -4.69 -5.62 22.88
N GLY A 76 -5.88 -5.11 23.21
CA GLY A 76 -6.78 -4.47 22.24
C GLY A 76 -6.37 -3.04 21.90
N THR A 77 -6.97 -2.46 20.86
CA THR A 77 -6.75 -1.06 20.49
C THR A 77 -7.94 -0.48 19.73
N ASP A 78 -8.32 0.74 20.08
CA ASP A 78 -9.29 1.55 19.33
C ASP A 78 -8.63 2.45 18.27
N ALA A 79 -7.32 2.27 18.02
CA ALA A 79 -6.58 3.09 17.05
C ALA A 79 -6.90 2.65 15.61
N ASN A 80 -6.73 3.57 14.64
CA ASN A 80 -6.92 3.22 13.23
C ASN A 80 -5.72 2.41 12.73
N VAL A 81 -5.87 1.10 12.66
CA VAL A 81 -4.85 0.18 12.14
C VAL A 81 -4.82 0.26 10.61
N HIS A 82 -3.61 0.22 10.06
CA HIS A 82 -3.38 0.19 8.62
C HIS A 82 -2.34 -0.85 8.22
N ILE A 83 -2.39 -1.24 6.95
CA ILE A 83 -1.45 -2.18 6.35
C ILE A 83 -0.89 -1.66 5.01
N VAL A 84 0.36 -2.03 4.72
CA VAL A 84 1.01 -1.90 3.41
C VAL A 84 1.60 -3.26 3.02
N LEU A 85 1.30 -3.72 1.80
CA LEU A 85 1.79 -4.97 1.25
C LEU A 85 3.04 -4.73 0.41
N HIS A 86 4.10 -5.50 0.65
CA HIS A 86 5.34 -5.47 -0.13
C HIS A 86 5.54 -6.81 -0.81
N GLY A 87 5.42 -6.84 -2.14
CA GLY A 87 5.76 -8.01 -2.95
C GLY A 87 6.94 -7.74 -3.89
N ASP A 88 7.24 -8.72 -4.74
CA ASP A 88 8.34 -8.65 -5.69
C ASP A 88 8.02 -7.86 -6.97
N ARG A 89 6.73 -7.59 -7.25
CA ARG A 89 6.29 -6.79 -8.41
C ARG A 89 5.83 -5.39 -8.05
N ALA A 90 5.35 -5.16 -6.83
CA ALA A 90 4.91 -3.83 -6.41
C ALA A 90 4.85 -3.70 -4.88
N THR A 91 4.55 -2.48 -4.46
CA THR A 91 4.14 -2.14 -3.10
C THR A 91 2.74 -1.53 -3.19
N SER A 92 1.81 -2.04 -2.38
CA SER A 92 0.46 -1.47 -2.30
C SER A 92 0.49 -0.08 -1.67
N GLY A 93 -0.64 0.61 -1.69
CA GLY A 93 -0.88 1.77 -0.85
C GLY A 93 -1.07 1.38 0.60
N ARG A 94 -1.23 2.42 1.42
CA ARG A 94 -1.66 2.30 2.81
C ARG A 94 -3.18 2.10 2.84
N HIS A 95 -3.61 0.97 3.39
CA HIS A 95 -5.02 0.62 3.56
C HIS A 95 -5.38 0.65 5.03
N ILE A 96 -6.41 1.42 5.40
CA ILE A 96 -7.00 1.35 6.74
C ILE A 96 -7.80 0.05 6.82
N LEU A 97 -7.60 -0.70 7.90
CA LEU A 97 -8.33 -1.92 8.17
C LEU A 97 -9.50 -1.59 9.12
N SER A 98 -10.72 -1.67 8.61
CA SER A 98 -11.93 -1.49 9.41
C SER A 98 -13.08 -2.29 8.81
N SER A 99 -13.75 -3.04 9.66
CA SER A 99 -14.94 -3.86 9.43
C SER A 99 -16.07 -3.49 10.41
N GLY A 100 -15.76 -2.77 11.49
CA GLY A 100 -16.72 -2.28 12.49
C GLY A 100 -16.08 -1.44 13.59
N PRO A 101 -16.86 -1.05 14.61
CA PRO A 101 -16.38 -0.22 15.73
C PRO A 101 -15.46 -0.95 16.72
N ASP A 102 -15.57 -2.28 16.84
CA ASP A 102 -14.85 -3.09 17.83
C ASP A 102 -13.79 -4.00 17.16
N ASP A 103 -13.11 -3.49 16.13
CA ASP A 103 -12.01 -4.20 15.51
C ASP A 103 -10.78 -4.23 16.43
N PHE A 104 -9.95 -5.26 16.30
CA PHE A 104 -8.69 -5.42 17.02
C PHE A 104 -8.83 -5.54 18.54
N GLU A 105 -10.03 -5.82 19.04
CA GLU A 105 -10.29 -6.05 20.46
C GLU A 105 -9.56 -7.27 21.04
N ARG A 106 -9.41 -7.29 22.36
CA ARG A 106 -8.76 -8.39 23.07
C ARG A 106 -9.40 -9.74 22.69
N GLY A 107 -8.59 -10.66 22.18
CA GLY A 107 -9.03 -12.00 21.76
C GLY A 107 -9.78 -12.04 20.42
N ALA A 108 -9.88 -10.91 19.72
CA ALA A 108 -10.60 -10.81 18.45
C ALA A 108 -9.84 -11.47 17.29
N ARG A 109 -10.64 -11.84 16.27
CA ARG A 109 -10.19 -12.27 14.95
C ARG A 109 -10.96 -11.44 13.94
N ASN A 110 -10.27 -10.51 13.30
CA ASN A 110 -10.88 -9.61 12.33
C ASN A 110 -10.42 -9.98 10.92
N GLU A 111 -11.35 -9.92 9.96
CA GLU A 111 -11.10 -10.25 8.56
C GLU A 111 -11.42 -9.04 7.68
N PHE A 112 -10.52 -8.71 6.77
CA PHE A 112 -10.63 -7.56 5.88
C PHE A 112 -10.31 -7.98 4.45
N VAL A 113 -10.85 -7.24 3.49
CA VAL A 113 -10.47 -7.35 2.08
C VAL A 113 -9.88 -6.04 1.62
N VAL A 114 -8.66 -6.10 1.10
CA VAL A 114 -7.94 -4.97 0.52
C VAL A 114 -7.85 -5.16 -0.98
N GLU A 115 -8.19 -4.14 -1.76
CA GLU A 115 -8.01 -4.14 -3.21
C GLU A 115 -6.89 -3.17 -3.61
N ASP A 116 -5.88 -3.68 -4.32
CA ASP A 116 -4.79 -2.84 -4.85
C ASP A 116 -4.14 -3.51 -6.06
N ILE A 117 -3.04 -2.94 -6.54
CA ILE A 117 -2.15 -3.55 -7.52
C ILE A 117 -1.71 -4.96 -7.09
N ASP A 118 -1.55 -5.83 -8.08
CA ASP A 118 -0.93 -7.13 -7.89
C ASP A 118 0.55 -6.96 -7.46
N VAL A 119 0.84 -7.22 -6.18
CA VAL A 119 2.18 -7.09 -5.61
C VAL A 119 3.08 -8.25 -6.00
N GLY A 120 2.54 -9.30 -6.61
CA GLY A 120 3.28 -10.52 -6.92
C GLY A 120 3.43 -11.43 -5.72
N GLN A 121 4.59 -12.07 -5.59
CA GLN A 121 4.89 -12.87 -4.42
C GLN A 121 5.05 -11.93 -3.23
N LEU A 122 4.09 -11.95 -2.28
CA LEU A 122 4.16 -11.18 -1.05
C LEU A 122 5.43 -11.55 -0.28
N ARG A 123 6.25 -10.56 0.05
CA ARG A 123 7.53 -10.72 0.75
C ARG A 123 7.49 -10.21 2.18
N ALA A 124 6.75 -9.12 2.40
CA ALA A 124 6.61 -8.50 3.71
C ALA A 124 5.30 -7.70 3.79
N VAL A 125 4.89 -7.39 5.01
CA VAL A 125 3.83 -6.44 5.31
C VAL A 125 4.34 -5.43 6.33
N VAL A 126 3.86 -4.19 6.23
CA VAL A 126 4.03 -3.18 7.28
C VAL A 126 2.66 -2.92 7.88
N VAL A 127 2.54 -3.10 9.19
CA VAL A 127 1.35 -2.78 9.96
C VAL A 127 1.68 -1.63 10.89
N GLY A 128 0.76 -0.68 11.02
CA GLY A 128 0.88 0.43 11.96
C GLY A 128 -0.48 0.92 12.40
N HIS A 129 -0.49 1.83 13.36
CA HIS A 129 -1.69 2.54 13.82
C HIS A 129 -1.35 4.01 14.06
N ASP A 130 -2.38 4.85 14.22
CA ASP A 130 -2.25 6.31 14.35
C ASP A 130 -2.21 6.80 15.81
N ASN A 131 -2.12 5.89 16.77
CA ASN A 131 -2.08 6.16 18.22
C ASN A 131 -3.32 6.92 18.76
N THR A 132 -4.47 6.88 18.09
CA THR A 132 -5.69 7.54 18.59
C THR A 132 -6.49 6.71 19.59
N GLY A 133 -6.12 5.43 19.78
CA GLY A 133 -6.81 4.51 20.68
C GLY A 133 -6.58 4.80 22.17
N ALA A 134 -7.50 4.32 23.01
CA ALA A 134 -7.48 4.50 24.47
C ALA A 134 -6.77 3.38 25.24
#